data_AF-A0AA39WAD0-F1
#
_entry.id   AF-A0AA39WAD0-F1
#
_cell.length_a   1.000
_cell.length_b   1.000
_cell.length_c   1.000
_cell.angle_alpha   90.00
_cell.angle_beta   90.00
_cell.angle_gamma   90.00
#
_symmetry.space_group_name_H-M   'P 1'
#
loop_
_entity.id
_entity.type
_entity.pdbx_description
1 polymer ?
#
loop_
_entity_poly.entity_id
_entity_poly.type
_entity_poly.pdbx_seq_one_letter_code
_entity_poly.pdbx_strand_id
1 'polypeptide(L)'
;MGKAGCSSFSARLQGTGFSNGGDINLDFLQSLMQLCSFSSSNTLAQLDLVTPATFDNQYYINLLSKEGLLPSDQVLMTEGDQTRAIVEAYVEDQFAYFEDFNMLW
;
A
#
# COMPACT_ATOMS: atom_id res chain seq x y z
N MET A 1 1.50 9.73 4.23
CA MET A 1 2.42 10.68 3.54
C MET A 1 2.80 10.19 2.14
N GLY A 2 3.10 11.11 1.21
CA GLY A 2 3.72 10.78 -0.09
C GLY A 2 2.75 10.34 -1.18
N LYS A 3 3.23 10.36 -2.43
CA LYS A 3 2.45 10.08 -3.64
C LYS A 3 3.22 9.20 -4.62
N ALA A 4 2.49 8.43 -5.43
CA ALA A 4 3.05 7.69 -6.55
C ALA A 4 2.27 7.97 -7.83
N GLY A 5 2.96 7.95 -8.98
CA GLY A 5 2.33 8.07 -10.29
C GLY A 5 1.66 6.76 -10.73
N CYS A 6 0.61 6.84 -11.53
CA CYS A 6 -0.10 5.67 -12.07
C CYS A 6 0.82 4.66 -12.77
N SER A 7 1.94 5.09 -13.36
CA SER A 7 2.95 4.19 -13.94
C SER A 7 3.52 3.22 -12.91
N SER A 8 3.71 3.65 -11.65
CA SER A 8 4.35 2.86 -10.59
C SER A 8 3.48 1.70 -10.07
N PHE A 9 2.17 1.73 -10.30
CA PHE A 9 1.25 0.68 -9.86
C PHE A 9 0.35 0.15 -11.00
N SER A 10 0.70 0.44 -12.25
CA SER A 10 -0.01 0.00 -13.46
C SER A 10 -0.14 -1.53 -13.55
N ALA A 11 0.84 -2.29 -13.06
CA ALA A 11 0.78 -3.74 -12.99
C ALA A 11 -0.39 -4.25 -12.12
N ARG A 12 -0.76 -3.52 -11.06
CA ARG A 12 -1.94 -3.88 -10.24
C ARG A 12 -3.24 -3.66 -11.01
N LEU A 13 -3.31 -2.56 -11.77
CA LEU A 13 -4.47 -2.26 -12.62
C LEU A 13 -4.68 -3.31 -13.73
N GLN A 14 -3.59 -3.89 -14.20
CA GLN A 14 -3.58 -4.93 -15.24
C GLN A 14 -3.75 -6.35 -14.68
N GLY A 15 -3.82 -6.51 -13.35
CA GLY A 15 -3.91 -7.82 -12.70
C GLY A 15 -2.62 -8.64 -12.73
N THR A 16 -1.49 -8.06 -13.17
CA THR A 16 -0.18 -8.74 -13.31
C THR A 16 0.76 -8.49 -12.14
N GLY A 17 0.45 -7.55 -11.26
CA GLY A 17 1.25 -7.22 -10.08
C GLY A 17 1.05 -8.16 -8.88
N PHE A 18 0.50 -9.36 -9.09
CA PHE A 18 0.16 -10.30 -8.02
C PHE A 18 0.72 -11.69 -8.30
N SER A 19 1.43 -12.26 -7.35
CA SER A 19 1.95 -13.63 -7.44
C SER A 19 0.87 -14.71 -7.23
N ASN A 20 -0.28 -14.35 -6.63
CA ASN A 20 -1.39 -15.28 -6.31
C ASN A 20 -2.80 -14.78 -6.69
N GLY A 21 -2.92 -13.79 -7.59
CA GLY A 21 -4.17 -13.49 -8.31
C GLY A 21 -5.40 -12.98 -7.53
N GLY A 22 -5.33 -12.75 -6.20
CA GLY A 22 -6.51 -12.40 -5.39
C GLY A 22 -6.28 -11.42 -4.23
N ASP A 23 -5.16 -10.70 -4.22
CA ASP A 23 -4.73 -9.89 -3.06
C ASP A 23 -4.90 -8.39 -3.25
N ILE A 24 -6.08 -7.98 -3.72
CA ILE A 24 -6.46 -6.57 -3.78
C ILE A 24 -7.92 -6.40 -3.39
N ASN A 25 -8.21 -5.34 -2.63
CA ASN A 25 -9.56 -4.88 -2.41
C ASN A 25 -10.16 -4.38 -3.74
N LEU A 26 -11.30 -4.95 -4.16
CA LEU A 26 -11.89 -4.65 -5.46
C LEU A 26 -12.41 -3.21 -5.57
N ASP A 27 -12.95 -2.65 -4.49
CA ASP A 27 -13.42 -1.27 -4.47
C ASP A 27 -12.24 -0.30 -4.58
N PHE A 28 -11.13 -0.62 -3.89
CA PHE A 28 -9.89 0.11 -4.02
C PHE A 28 -9.33 0.04 -5.45
N LEU A 29 -9.29 -1.14 -6.06
CA LEU A 29 -8.86 -1.32 -7.45
C LEU A 29 -9.71 -0.47 -8.42
N GLN A 30 -11.03 -0.50 -8.27
CA GLN A 30 -11.93 0.30 -9.11
C GLN A 30 -11.66 1.80 -8.96
N SER A 31 -11.40 2.29 -7.75
CA SER A 31 -11.05 3.69 -7.50
C SER A 31 -9.74 4.09 -8.21
N LEU A 32 -8.74 3.21 -8.20
CA LEU A 32 -7.46 3.45 -8.89
C LEU A 32 -7.62 3.40 -10.42
N MET A 33 -8.43 2.49 -10.94
CA MET A 33 -8.74 2.41 -12.37
C MET A 33 -9.45 3.69 -12.83
N GLN A 34 -10.42 4.19 -12.07
CA GLN A 34 -11.06 5.47 -12.36
C GLN A 34 -10.04 6.59 -12.35
N LEU A 35 -9.27 6.76 -11.27
CA LEU A 35 -8.24 7.80 -11.15
C LEU A 35 -7.28 7.80 -12.35
N CYS A 36 -6.77 6.64 -12.74
CA CYS A 36 -5.79 6.51 -13.82
C CYS A 36 -6.40 6.48 -15.23
N SER A 37 -7.72 6.34 -15.38
CA SER A 37 -8.41 6.37 -16.67
C SER A 37 -8.65 7.78 -17.21
N PHE A 38 -8.77 8.78 -16.31
CA PHE A 38 -9.12 10.16 -16.69
C PHE A 38 -7.92 11.03 -17.05
N SER A 39 -6.69 10.63 -16.73
CA SER A 39 -5.52 11.45 -17.02
C SER A 39 -4.25 10.62 -17.23
N SER A 40 -3.39 11.18 -18.09
CA SER A 40 -2.07 10.69 -18.50
C SER A 40 -1.22 10.03 -17.41
N SER A 41 -0.10 9.41 -17.80
CA SER A 41 0.93 8.82 -16.93
C SER A 41 1.36 9.66 -15.70
N ASN A 42 1.08 10.98 -15.70
CA ASN A 42 1.42 11.93 -14.64
C ASN A 42 0.38 12.04 -13.50
N THR A 43 -0.71 11.27 -13.54
CA THR A 43 -1.70 11.24 -12.45
C THR A 43 -1.09 10.64 -11.19
N LEU A 44 -1.27 11.32 -10.06
CA LEU A 44 -0.71 10.91 -8.76
C LEU A 44 -1.80 10.36 -7.84
N ALA A 45 -1.53 9.25 -7.17
CA ALA A 45 -2.29 8.71 -6.05
C ALA A 45 -1.52 8.88 -4.74
N GLN A 46 -2.24 8.93 -3.61
CA GLN A 46 -1.63 8.99 -2.28
C GLN A 46 -1.15 7.59 -1.89
N LEU A 47 0.06 7.48 -1.32
CA LEU A 47 0.57 6.19 -0.81
C LEU A 47 -0.24 5.66 0.37
N ASP A 48 -0.84 6.58 1.13
CA ASP A 48 -1.83 6.30 2.15
C ASP A 48 -3.11 7.07 1.85
N LEU A 49 -4.18 6.33 1.57
CA LEU A 49 -5.50 6.86 1.22
C LEU A 49 -6.21 7.50 2.41
N VAL A 50 -6.00 6.98 3.61
CA VAL A 50 -6.80 7.32 4.80
C VAL A 50 -6.20 8.52 5.52
N THR A 51 -4.88 8.58 5.66
CA THR A 51 -4.16 9.71 6.25
C THR A 51 -3.02 10.25 5.37
N PRO A 52 -3.34 10.84 4.19
CA PRO A 52 -2.33 11.21 3.19
C PRO A 52 -1.22 12.14 3.67
N ALA A 53 -1.50 12.95 4.70
CA ALA A 53 -0.60 13.94 5.27
C ALA A 53 -0.26 13.68 6.75
N THR A 54 -0.41 12.43 7.22
CA THR A 54 0.02 12.01 8.57
C THR A 54 1.08 10.92 8.46
N PHE A 55 2.00 10.91 9.42
CA PHE A 55 2.97 9.83 9.61
C PHE A 55 2.52 9.02 10.83
N ASP A 56 1.91 7.88 10.57
CA ASP A 56 1.31 6.97 11.55
C ASP A 56 1.32 5.54 10.97
N ASN A 57 0.73 4.58 11.68
CA ASN A 57 0.69 3.19 11.23
C ASN A 57 -0.44 2.90 10.23
N GLN A 58 -1.20 3.90 9.77
CA GLN A 58 -2.32 3.70 8.85
C GLN A 58 -1.85 3.08 7.52
N TYR A 59 -0.60 3.34 7.12
CA TYR A 59 0.05 2.62 6.02
C TYR A 59 -0.05 1.10 6.16
N TYR A 60 0.27 0.54 7.33
CA TYR A 60 0.22 -0.90 7.60
C TYR A 60 -1.21 -1.43 7.69
N ILE A 61 -2.13 -0.62 8.23
CA ILE A 61 -3.57 -0.94 8.27
C ILE A 61 -4.11 -1.10 6.83
N ASN A 62 -3.69 -0.24 5.91
CA ASN A 62 -4.08 -0.36 4.49
C ASN A 62 -3.55 -1.67 3.87
N LEU A 63 -2.34 -2.12 4.23
CA LEU A 63 -1.80 -3.39 3.72
C LEU A 63 -2.62 -4.58 4.18
N LEU A 64 -3.07 -4.60 5.44
CA LEU A 64 -3.95 -5.63 5.99
C LEU A 64 -5.30 -5.67 5.25
N SER A 65 -5.82 -4.51 4.87
CA SER A 65 -7.05 -4.37 4.07
C SER A 65 -6.86 -4.67 2.57
N LYS A 66 -5.65 -5.06 2.14
CA LYS A 66 -5.27 -5.27 0.73
C LYS A 66 -5.35 -4.00 -0.14
N GLU A 67 -5.13 -2.85 0.50
CA GLU A 67 -5.19 -1.49 -0.04
C GLU A 67 -3.81 -0.84 -0.20
N GLY A 68 -2.71 -1.62 -0.19
CA GLY A 68 -1.39 -1.12 -0.52
C GLY A 68 -1.33 -0.62 -1.96
N LEU A 69 -0.83 0.61 -2.19
CA LEU A 69 -0.84 1.22 -3.52
C LEU A 69 0.14 0.51 -4.47
N LEU A 70 1.40 0.35 -4.04
CA LEU A 70 2.44 -0.25 -4.88
C LEU A 70 2.44 -1.78 -4.71
N PRO A 71 2.80 -2.54 -5.76
CA PRO A 71 3.04 -3.98 -5.62
C PRO A 71 4.06 -4.29 -4.51
N SER A 72 5.14 -3.49 -4.42
CA SER A 72 6.19 -3.61 -3.40
C SER A 72 5.68 -3.47 -1.96
N ASP A 73 4.57 -2.76 -1.77
CA ASP A 73 4.00 -2.54 -0.44
C ASP A 73 3.15 -3.75 -0.07
N GLN A 74 2.31 -4.23 -1.01
CA GLN A 74 1.40 -5.32 -0.74
C GLN A 74 2.13 -6.67 -0.53
N VAL A 75 3.31 -6.86 -1.17
CA VAL A 75 4.10 -8.09 -0.96
C VAL A 75 4.58 -8.28 0.48
N LEU A 76 4.68 -7.20 1.27
CA LEU A 76 5.02 -7.28 2.70
C LEU A 76 4.02 -8.15 3.48
N MET A 77 2.75 -8.17 3.07
CA MET A 77 1.71 -9.01 3.67
C MET A 77 1.56 -10.38 2.99
N THR A 78 1.83 -10.49 1.70
CA THR A 78 1.44 -11.67 0.92
C THR A 78 2.54 -12.72 0.70
N GLU A 79 3.82 -12.34 0.65
CA GLU A 79 4.88 -13.24 0.19
C GLU A 79 5.80 -13.82 1.28
N GLY A 80 5.75 -13.30 2.51
CA GLY A 80 6.61 -13.80 3.60
C GLY A 80 5.93 -13.76 4.97
N ASP A 81 6.02 -14.86 5.72
CA ASP A 81 5.46 -14.95 7.09
C ASP A 81 6.17 -13.98 8.06
N GLN A 82 7.47 -13.75 7.88
CA GLN A 82 8.24 -12.83 8.71
C GLN A 82 7.81 -11.37 8.51
N THR A 83 7.70 -10.92 7.26
CA THR A 83 7.27 -9.54 6.97
C THR A 83 5.82 -9.33 7.35
N ARG A 84 4.96 -10.34 7.15
CA ARG A 84 3.55 -10.30 7.60
C ARG A 84 3.44 -10.10 9.10
N ALA A 85 4.20 -10.85 9.90
CA ALA A 85 4.19 -10.71 11.35
C ALA A 85 4.65 -9.31 11.81
N ILE A 86 5.63 -8.71 11.12
CA ILE A 86 6.07 -7.33 11.40
C ILE A 86 4.96 -6.33 11.06
N VAL A 87 4.29 -6.48 9.91
CA VAL A 87 3.17 -5.61 9.53
C VAL A 87 2.02 -5.73 10.54
N GLU A 88 1.66 -6.94 10.95
CA GLU A 88 0.63 -7.18 11.97
C GLU A 88 1.00 -6.52 13.31
N ALA A 89 2.25 -6.64 13.75
CA ALA A 89 2.74 -5.98 14.96
C ALA A 89 2.62 -4.44 14.87
N TYR A 90 2.96 -3.84 13.73
CA TYR A 90 2.82 -2.38 13.54
C TYR A 90 1.37 -1.92 13.42
N VAL A 91 0.47 -2.77 12.95
CA VAL A 91 -0.98 -2.52 12.98
C VAL A 91 -1.49 -2.48 14.43
N GLU A 92 -1.05 -3.42 15.26
CA GLU A 92 -1.46 -3.51 16.67
C GLU A 92 -0.84 -2.42 17.55
N ASP A 93 0.41 -2.05 17.29
CA ASP A 93 1.17 -1.08 18.09
C ASP A 93 1.90 -0.05 17.23
N GLN A 94 1.34 1.15 17.15
CA GLN A 94 1.96 2.29 16.47
C GLN A 94 3.26 2.75 17.16
N PHE A 95 3.43 2.55 18.47
CA PHE A 95 4.66 2.91 19.15
C PHE A 95 5.81 2.00 18.73
N ALA A 96 5.57 0.70 18.56
CA ALA A 96 6.56 -0.23 18.02
C ALA A 96 7.03 0.20 16.62
N TYR A 97 6.11 0.60 15.75
CA TYR A 97 6.46 1.18 14.44
C TYR A 97 7.36 2.42 14.58
N PHE A 98 6.98 3.37 15.44
CA PHE A 98 7.75 4.60 15.61
C PHE A 98 9.12 4.36 16.24
N GLU A 99 9.23 3.42 17.18
CA GLU A 99 10.50 3.05 17.79
C GLU A 99 11.46 2.47 16.74
N ASP A 100 11.00 1.48 15.98
CA ASP A 100 11.81 0.84 14.93
C ASP A 100 12.16 1.82 13.81
N PHE A 101 11.20 2.65 13.38
CA PHE A 101 11.48 3.67 12.38
C PHE A 101 12.54 4.67 12.89
N ASN A 102 12.46 5.11 14.14
CA ASN A 102 13.44 6.04 14.72
C ASN A 102 14.81 5.39 14.97
N MET A 103 14.91 4.07 15.12
CA MET A 103 16.19 3.35 15.19
C MET A 103 16.85 3.14 13.81
N LEU A 104 16.11 3.33 12.73
CA LEU A 104 16.57 3.13 11.35
C LEU A 104 17.02 4.42 10.64
N TRP A 105 17.07 5.56 11.35
CA TRP A 105 17.54 6.87 10.85
C TRP A 105 18.45 7.60 11.83
#